data_AF-A0A7G5C9F2-F1
#
_entry.id   AF-A0A7G5C9F2-F1
#
_cell.length_a   1.000
_cell.length_b   1.000
_cell.length_c   1.000
_cell.angle_alpha   90.00
_cell.angle_beta   90.00
_cell.angle_gamma   90.00
#
_symmetry.space_group_name_H-M   'P 1'
#
loop_
_entity.id
_entity.type
_entity.pdbx_description
1 polymer ?
#
loop_
_entity_poly.entity_id
_entity_poly.type
_entity_poly.pdbx_seq_one_letter_code
_entity_poly.pdbx_strand_id
1 'polypeptide(L)'
;MWASILRVVTKNYFVSGSYKEDRYIIELVVAKGRSFTSFEEMKRQLDINEQPSIGNICEYPVEEFTDLPKVSKKEAEKKNGKLQAKLNIAKKKRRNSETKIKTLNAQIEEQKQQVDTLAEEKAKVEKLETAKKEAEDEKTELQTEFNAVEQEKQNLENEIKQKVDQFDRLKADLKDKNSEVEKLNKDLAAKNTEATKLQTDLAKLKTKTKELENAKKEVEKDKAELEAKNKTTEQPKQSNAALYTATVGMGLAAGLIAFTVLERTVRLEMLVMIGIAVASVLVAGGITYAALPSTQVNGAEADKAAAGGKAKG
;
A
#
# COMPACT_ATOMS: atom_id res chain seq x y z
N MET A 1 31.92 -29.24 -31.27
CA MET A 1 31.66 -28.33 -32.39
C MET A 1 32.55 -28.78 -33.54
N TRP A 2 31.97 -29.37 -34.60
CA TRP A 2 32.72 -29.91 -35.74
C TRP A 2 33.00 -28.76 -36.72
N ALA A 3 34.26 -28.52 -37.09
CA ALA A 3 34.57 -27.45 -38.02
C ALA A 3 35.75 -27.82 -38.94
N SER A 4 35.51 -27.60 -40.23
CA SER A 4 36.46 -27.63 -41.35
C SER A 4 36.65 -28.99 -42.04
N ILE A 5 35.89 -29.17 -43.12
CA ILE A 5 36.17 -30.15 -44.18
C ILE A 5 37.25 -29.53 -45.08
N LEU A 6 38.47 -30.05 -45.03
CA LEU A 6 39.53 -29.65 -45.96
C LEU A 6 39.42 -30.50 -47.23
N ARG A 7 39.23 -29.86 -48.39
CA ARG A 7 39.20 -30.53 -49.70
C ARG A 7 40.49 -30.23 -50.44
N VAL A 8 41.27 -31.28 -50.72
CA VAL A 8 42.44 -31.18 -51.60
C VAL A 8 42.11 -31.91 -52.90
N VAL A 9 42.13 -31.16 -54.01
CA VAL A 9 41.89 -31.69 -55.36
C VAL A 9 43.20 -31.63 -56.13
N THR A 10 43.72 -32.79 -56.49
CA THR A 10 44.81 -32.89 -57.48
C THR A 10 44.25 -33.47 -58.77
N LYS A 11 44.99 -33.40 -59.89
CA LYS A 11 44.50 -33.83 -61.23
C LYS A 11 43.90 -35.25 -61.27
N ASN A 12 44.21 -36.12 -60.31
CA ASN A 12 43.80 -37.53 -60.30
C ASN A 12 43.11 -38.00 -59.00
N TYR A 13 43.02 -37.17 -57.95
CA TYR A 13 42.53 -37.60 -56.63
C TYR A 13 41.71 -36.52 -55.92
N PHE A 14 40.68 -36.96 -55.21
CA PHE A 14 39.87 -36.16 -54.30
C PHE A 14 39.98 -36.74 -52.89
N VAL A 15 40.40 -35.91 -51.92
CA VAL A 15 40.49 -36.29 -50.51
C VAL A 15 39.69 -35.31 -49.68
N SER A 16 38.82 -35.83 -48.80
CA SER A 16 38.14 -35.05 -47.77
C SER A 16 38.38 -35.64 -46.39
N GLY A 17 38.58 -34.75 -45.42
CA GLY A 17 38.73 -35.13 -44.01
C GLY A 17 38.34 -34.00 -43.07
N SER A 18 38.25 -34.33 -41.79
CA SER A 18 37.89 -33.44 -40.70
C SER A 18 38.95 -33.50 -39.59
N TYR A 19 39.05 -32.43 -38.79
CA TYR A 19 39.93 -32.38 -37.62
C TYR A 19 39.15 -32.71 -36.35
N LYS A 20 39.69 -33.63 -35.54
CA LYS A 20 39.16 -33.93 -34.21
C LYS A 20 40.33 -34.15 -33.24
N GLU A 21 40.33 -33.43 -32.12
CA GLU A 21 41.32 -33.59 -31.03
C GLU A 21 42.77 -33.56 -31.55
N ASP A 22 43.13 -32.51 -32.29
CA ASP A 22 44.46 -32.30 -32.89
C ASP A 22 44.95 -33.40 -33.85
N ARG A 23 44.06 -34.31 -34.28
CA ARG A 23 44.33 -35.33 -35.30
C ARG A 23 43.48 -35.10 -36.55
N TYR A 24 44.10 -35.23 -37.71
CA TYR A 24 43.40 -35.17 -38.99
C TYR A 24 42.84 -36.56 -39.33
N ILE A 25 41.52 -36.64 -39.49
CA ILE A 25 40.82 -37.88 -39.85
C ILE A 25 40.41 -37.77 -41.33
N ILE A 26 40.98 -38.63 -42.16
CA ILE A 26 40.59 -38.75 -43.58
C ILE A 26 39.30 -39.57 -43.63
N GLU A 27 38.22 -38.96 -44.13
CA GLU A 27 36.90 -39.60 -44.17
C GLU A 27 36.61 -40.24 -45.53
N LEU A 28 37.18 -39.71 -46.63
CA LEU A 28 36.94 -40.25 -47.96
C LEU A 28 38.08 -39.92 -48.91
N VAL A 29 38.52 -40.93 -49.68
CA VAL A 29 39.44 -40.75 -50.80
C VAL A 29 38.82 -41.34 -52.08
N VAL A 30 38.66 -40.51 -53.11
CA VAL A 30 38.12 -40.91 -54.41
C VAL A 30 39.20 -40.72 -55.47
N ALA A 31 39.59 -41.83 -56.10
CA ALA A 31 40.37 -41.86 -57.33
C ALA A 31 39.40 -42.13 -58.50
N LYS A 32 39.74 -41.70 -59.71
CA LYS A 32 38.89 -41.85 -60.92
C LYS A 32 38.25 -43.26 -61.01
N GLY A 33 36.97 -43.36 -60.63
CA GLY A 33 36.17 -44.59 -60.70
C GLY A 33 36.20 -45.55 -59.50
N ARG A 34 36.92 -45.25 -58.39
CA ARG A 34 36.90 -46.07 -57.17
C ARG A 34 36.92 -45.21 -55.90
N SER A 35 36.05 -45.51 -54.95
CA SER A 35 36.01 -44.90 -53.62
C SER A 35 36.69 -45.81 -52.59
N PHE A 36 37.54 -45.24 -51.74
CA PHE A 36 38.19 -45.95 -50.64
C PHE A 36 37.68 -45.41 -49.31
N THR A 37 37.38 -46.33 -48.40
CA THR A 37 36.88 -46.06 -47.03
C THR A 37 37.97 -45.61 -46.06
N SER A 38 39.25 -45.79 -46.41
CA SER A 38 40.38 -45.22 -45.67
C SER A 38 41.62 -45.07 -46.55
N PHE A 39 42.56 -44.22 -46.12
CA PHE A 39 43.85 -44.04 -46.80
C PHE A 39 44.73 -45.29 -46.77
N GLU A 40 44.66 -46.09 -45.70
CA GLU A 40 45.39 -47.36 -45.61
C GLU A 40 44.79 -48.44 -46.53
N GLU A 41 43.47 -48.44 -46.72
CA GLU A 41 42.82 -49.31 -47.70
C GLU A 41 43.16 -48.92 -49.14
N MET A 42 43.27 -47.63 -49.43
CA MET A 42 43.78 -47.14 -50.72
C MET A 42 45.22 -47.64 -50.97
N LYS A 43 46.13 -47.54 -50.00
CA LYS A 43 47.52 -48.05 -50.15
C LYS A 43 47.55 -49.54 -50.44
N ARG A 44 46.74 -50.31 -49.71
CA ARG A 44 46.68 -51.77 -49.81
C ARG A 44 46.08 -52.26 -51.12
N GLN A 45 45.07 -51.57 -51.64
CA GLN A 45 44.41 -51.91 -52.90
C GLN A 45 45.10 -51.36 -54.16
N LEU A 46 45.92 -50.31 -54.02
CA LEU A 46 46.75 -49.77 -55.12
C LEU A 46 48.18 -50.33 -55.15
N ASP A 47 48.48 -51.33 -54.31
CA ASP A 47 49.81 -51.94 -54.16
C ASP A 47 50.94 -50.90 -54.02
N ILE A 48 50.66 -49.82 -53.26
CA ILE A 48 51.66 -48.78 -52.95
C ILE A 48 52.45 -49.25 -51.73
N ASN A 49 53.12 -50.40 -51.87
CA ASN A 49 54.00 -50.94 -50.84
C ASN A 49 55.42 -51.13 -51.39
N GLU A 50 55.85 -50.20 -52.24
CA GLU A 50 57.22 -50.05 -52.67
C GLU A 50 57.77 -48.74 -52.10
N GLN A 51 58.77 -48.84 -51.21
CA GLN A 51 59.92 -47.93 -51.31
C GLN A 51 60.28 -47.87 -52.79
N PRO A 52 60.60 -46.70 -53.39
CA PRO A 52 61.07 -46.71 -54.77
C PRO A 52 62.32 -47.58 -54.80
N SER A 53 62.15 -48.86 -55.18
CA SER A 53 63.18 -49.66 -55.78
C SER A 53 63.67 -48.76 -56.90
N ILE A 54 64.94 -48.41 -56.84
CA ILE A 54 65.61 -47.65 -57.88
C ILE A 54 65.49 -48.53 -59.11
N GLY A 55 64.39 -48.34 -59.84
CA GLY A 55 64.05 -49.10 -61.02
C GLY A 55 65.23 -48.95 -61.95
N ASN A 56 65.73 -50.11 -62.38
CA ASN A 56 66.79 -50.30 -63.34
C ASN A 56 66.97 -49.05 -64.20
N ILE A 57 68.11 -48.40 -64.03
CA ILE A 57 68.62 -47.41 -64.96
C ILE A 57 68.50 -48.10 -66.32
N CYS A 58 67.53 -47.64 -67.12
CA CYS A 58 67.50 -47.97 -68.52
C CYS A 58 68.82 -47.44 -69.06
N GLU A 59 69.74 -48.34 -69.37
CA GLU A 59 70.87 -48.05 -70.26
C GLU A 59 70.24 -47.56 -71.56
N TYR A 60 70.09 -46.25 -71.65
CA TYR A 60 69.94 -45.61 -72.94
C TYR A 60 71.21 -45.95 -73.71
N PRO A 61 71.11 -46.53 -74.92
CA PRO A 61 72.27 -46.60 -75.79
C PRO A 61 72.83 -45.18 -75.91
N VAL A 62 74.13 -45.05 -75.68
CA VAL A 62 74.87 -43.83 -75.98
C VAL A 62 74.84 -43.68 -77.50
N GLU A 63 73.74 -43.17 -78.02
CA GLU A 63 73.73 -42.58 -79.35
C GLU A 63 74.62 -41.34 -79.25
N GLU A 64 75.82 -41.47 -79.81
CA GLU A 64 76.72 -40.36 -80.11
C GLU A 64 75.94 -39.29 -80.89
N PHE A 65 75.40 -38.31 -80.16
CA PHE A 65 74.89 -37.05 -80.70
C PHE A 65 76.06 -36.28 -81.32
N THR A 66 76.47 -36.66 -82.51
CA THR A 66 77.54 -36.00 -83.30
C THR A 66 77.01 -34.85 -84.16
N ASP A 67 75.72 -34.52 -84.06
CA ASP A 67 75.14 -33.34 -84.68
C ASP A 67 74.59 -32.36 -83.64
N LEU A 68 75.47 -31.91 -82.75
CA LEU A 68 75.27 -30.62 -82.09
C LEU A 68 75.42 -29.53 -83.17
N PRO A 69 74.45 -28.60 -83.31
CA PRO A 69 74.65 -27.45 -84.18
C PRO A 69 75.94 -26.75 -83.76
N LYS A 70 76.86 -26.51 -84.70
CA LYS A 70 78.07 -25.70 -84.50
C LYS A 70 77.67 -24.26 -84.23
N VAL A 71 77.18 -24.00 -83.01
CA VAL A 71 76.97 -22.66 -82.48
C VAL A 71 78.37 -22.07 -82.29
N SER A 72 78.63 -20.91 -82.88
CA SER A 72 79.94 -20.28 -82.74
C SER A 72 80.23 -20.01 -81.25
N LYS A 73 81.48 -20.17 -80.80
CA LYS A 73 81.90 -19.91 -79.40
C LYS A 73 81.37 -18.56 -78.87
N LYS A 74 81.32 -17.55 -79.74
CA LYS A 74 80.75 -16.22 -79.46
C LYS A 74 79.24 -16.22 -79.17
N GLU A 75 78.44 -17.05 -79.84
CA GLU A 75 77.00 -17.16 -79.59
C GLU A 75 76.69 -17.88 -78.27
N ALA A 76 77.49 -18.88 -77.90
CA ALA A 76 77.39 -19.55 -76.61
C ALA A 76 77.70 -18.59 -75.44
N GLU A 77 78.78 -17.80 -75.55
CA GLU A 77 79.14 -16.76 -74.59
C GLU A 77 78.05 -15.67 -74.45
N LYS A 78 77.48 -15.22 -75.58
CA LYS A 78 76.37 -14.25 -75.59
C LYS A 78 75.10 -14.80 -74.92
N LYS A 79 74.76 -16.08 -75.15
CA LYS A 79 73.62 -16.75 -74.49
C LYS A 79 73.88 -16.91 -72.99
N ASN A 80 75.10 -17.27 -72.60
CA ASN A 80 75.48 -17.41 -71.18
C ASN A 80 75.40 -16.08 -70.43
N GLY A 81 75.91 -14.99 -71.00
CA GLY A 81 75.78 -13.65 -70.42
C GLY A 81 74.32 -13.21 -70.23
N LYS A 82 73.45 -13.49 -71.22
CA LYS A 82 72.00 -13.24 -71.10
C LYS A 82 71.34 -14.08 -70.00
N LEU A 83 71.74 -15.35 -69.85
CA LEU A 83 71.23 -16.25 -68.81
C LEU A 83 71.66 -15.79 -67.41
N GLN A 84 72.92 -15.38 -67.24
CA GLN A 84 73.42 -14.84 -65.96
C GLN A 84 72.69 -13.56 -65.55
N ALA A 85 72.42 -12.65 -66.50
CA ALA A 85 71.62 -11.45 -66.23
C ALA A 85 70.19 -11.79 -65.77
N LYS A 86 69.50 -12.73 -66.46
CA LYS A 86 68.18 -13.21 -66.05
C LYS A 86 68.20 -13.85 -64.67
N LEU A 87 69.21 -14.66 -64.36
CA LEU A 87 69.39 -15.31 -63.07
C LEU A 87 69.56 -14.27 -61.94
N ASN A 88 70.35 -13.22 -62.17
CA ASN A 88 70.58 -12.17 -61.18
C ASN A 88 69.30 -11.35 -60.92
N ILE A 89 68.53 -11.04 -61.96
CA ILE A 89 67.21 -10.39 -61.83
C ILE A 89 66.25 -11.28 -61.03
N ALA A 90 66.18 -12.57 -61.35
CA ALA A 90 65.34 -13.53 -60.62
C ALA A 90 65.74 -13.63 -59.14
N LYS A 91 67.04 -13.69 -58.82
CA LYS A 91 67.55 -13.68 -57.44
C LYS A 91 67.18 -12.41 -56.68
N LYS A 92 67.22 -11.23 -57.33
CA LYS A 92 66.79 -9.97 -56.72
C LYS A 92 65.28 -9.98 -56.43
N LYS A 93 64.47 -10.45 -57.38
CA LYS A 93 63.02 -10.60 -57.21
C LYS A 93 62.68 -11.59 -56.08
N ARG A 94 63.41 -12.70 -55.97
CA ARG A 94 63.24 -13.70 -54.90
C ARG A 94 63.52 -13.08 -53.53
N ARG A 95 64.66 -12.38 -53.37
CA ARG A 95 65.00 -11.66 -52.13
C ARG A 95 63.94 -10.64 -51.73
N ASN A 96 63.46 -9.83 -52.68
CA ASN A 96 62.36 -8.88 -52.42
C ASN A 96 61.04 -9.57 -52.03
N SER A 97 60.80 -10.78 -52.51
CA SER A 97 59.60 -11.55 -52.15
C SER A 97 59.76 -12.17 -50.76
N GLU A 98 60.94 -12.70 -50.44
CA GLU A 98 61.29 -13.22 -49.11
C GLU A 98 61.14 -12.13 -48.03
N THR A 99 61.58 -10.90 -48.28
CA THR A 99 61.41 -9.80 -47.32
C THR A 99 59.94 -9.44 -47.12
N LYS A 100 59.14 -9.37 -48.20
CA LYS A 100 57.70 -9.13 -48.11
C LYS A 100 56.98 -10.22 -47.31
N ILE A 101 57.32 -11.49 -47.53
CA ILE A 101 56.75 -12.61 -46.77
C ILE A 101 57.07 -12.47 -45.28
N LYS A 102 58.31 -12.12 -44.93
CA LYS A 102 58.68 -11.90 -43.51
C LYS A 102 57.86 -10.77 -42.87
N THR A 103 57.68 -9.65 -43.58
CA THR A 103 56.87 -8.53 -43.08
C THR A 103 55.40 -8.91 -42.92
N LEU A 104 54.82 -9.60 -43.91
CA LEU A 104 53.43 -10.05 -43.84
C LEU A 104 53.21 -11.05 -42.70
N ASN A 105 54.14 -11.98 -42.48
CA ASN A 105 54.04 -12.92 -41.35
C ASN A 105 54.10 -12.21 -39.99
N ALA A 106 54.94 -11.18 -39.84
CA ALA A 106 54.96 -10.38 -38.63
C ALA A 106 53.63 -9.64 -38.38
N GLN A 107 53.03 -9.08 -39.44
CA GLN A 107 51.71 -8.44 -39.37
C GLN A 107 50.60 -9.41 -39.02
N ILE A 108 50.65 -10.65 -39.54
CA ILE A 108 49.67 -11.70 -39.21
C ILE A 108 49.72 -12.05 -37.71
N GLU A 109 50.92 -12.20 -37.15
CA GLU A 109 51.07 -12.48 -35.70
C GLU A 109 50.57 -11.32 -34.84
N GLU A 110 50.83 -10.08 -35.24
CA GLU A 110 50.30 -8.89 -34.56
C GLU A 110 48.76 -8.84 -34.62
N GLN A 111 48.17 -9.08 -35.79
CA GLN A 111 46.72 -9.14 -35.95
C GLN A 111 46.08 -10.25 -35.13
N LYS A 112 46.75 -11.40 -35.01
CA LYS A 112 46.28 -12.52 -34.19
C LYS A 112 46.19 -12.14 -32.71
N GLN A 113 47.23 -11.47 -32.18
CA GLN A 113 47.22 -10.97 -30.79
C GLN A 113 46.10 -9.94 -30.56
N GLN A 114 45.85 -9.06 -31.53
CA GLN A 114 44.75 -8.10 -31.45
C GLN A 114 43.38 -8.79 -31.41
N VAL A 115 43.19 -9.83 -32.22
CA VAL A 115 41.94 -10.63 -32.21
C VAL A 115 41.73 -11.33 -30.87
N ASP A 116 42.78 -11.91 -30.30
CA ASP A 116 42.70 -12.56 -28.98
C ASP A 116 42.32 -11.55 -27.88
N THR A 117 42.92 -10.35 -27.89
CA THR A 117 42.58 -9.27 -26.96
C THR A 117 41.12 -8.81 -27.11
N LEU A 118 40.66 -8.64 -28.34
CA LEU A 118 39.26 -8.25 -28.62
C LEU A 118 38.26 -9.32 -28.16
N ALA A 119 38.62 -10.60 -28.25
CA ALA A 119 37.77 -11.68 -27.74
C ALA A 119 37.60 -11.61 -26.21
N GLU A 120 38.68 -11.29 -25.49
CA GLU A 120 38.62 -11.08 -24.04
C GLU A 120 37.80 -9.86 -23.64
N GLU A 121 37.96 -8.74 -24.35
CA GLU A 121 37.16 -7.53 -24.13
C GLU A 121 35.68 -7.78 -24.37
N LYS A 122 35.34 -8.50 -25.45
CA LYS A 122 33.95 -8.88 -25.73
C LYS A 122 33.34 -9.71 -24.59
N ALA A 123 34.08 -10.68 -24.05
CA ALA A 123 33.63 -11.47 -22.92
C ALA A 123 33.41 -10.64 -21.65
N LYS A 124 34.19 -9.57 -21.44
CA LYS A 124 33.97 -8.62 -20.32
C LYS A 124 32.72 -7.78 -20.55
N VAL A 125 32.49 -7.31 -21.77
CA VAL A 125 31.27 -6.56 -22.12
C VAL A 125 30.02 -7.38 -21.88
N GLU A 126 29.99 -8.65 -22.30
CA GLU A 126 28.85 -9.54 -22.06
C GLU A 126 28.54 -9.70 -20.56
N LYS A 127 29.57 -9.83 -19.71
CA LYS A 127 29.39 -9.87 -18.24
C LYS A 127 28.88 -8.56 -17.65
N LEU A 128 29.31 -7.42 -18.19
CA LEU A 128 28.83 -6.11 -17.74
C LEU A 128 27.37 -5.90 -18.15
N GLU A 129 26.97 -6.38 -19.33
CA GLU A 129 25.58 -6.33 -19.77
C GLU A 129 24.65 -7.17 -18.89
N THR A 130 25.08 -8.37 -18.49
CA THR A 130 24.30 -9.20 -17.56
C THR A 130 24.18 -8.54 -16.19
N ALA A 131 25.29 -8.04 -15.62
CA ALA A 131 25.29 -7.36 -14.33
C ALA A 131 24.44 -6.07 -14.36
N LYS A 132 24.46 -5.34 -15.47
CA LYS A 132 23.61 -4.16 -15.67
C LYS A 132 22.13 -4.53 -15.66
N LYS A 133 21.77 -5.64 -16.32
CA LYS A 133 20.37 -6.10 -16.34
C LYS A 133 19.90 -6.50 -14.94
N GLU A 134 20.71 -7.27 -14.22
CA GLU A 134 20.43 -7.65 -12.83
C GLU A 134 20.24 -6.43 -11.93
N ALA A 135 21.09 -5.41 -12.08
CA ALA A 135 20.98 -4.17 -11.30
C ALA A 135 19.71 -3.34 -11.64
N GLU A 136 19.27 -3.33 -12.90
CA GLU A 136 17.99 -2.68 -13.26
C GLU A 136 16.80 -3.48 -12.73
N ASP A 137 16.86 -4.81 -12.76
CA ASP A 137 15.81 -5.67 -12.19
C ASP A 137 15.70 -5.43 -10.66
N GLU A 138 16.81 -5.45 -9.92
CA GLU A 138 16.84 -5.14 -8.48
C GLU A 138 16.32 -3.74 -8.17
N LYS A 139 16.68 -2.75 -8.98
CA LYS A 139 16.16 -1.38 -8.85
C LYS A 139 14.64 -1.31 -9.03
N THR A 140 14.07 -2.08 -9.97
CA THR A 140 12.61 -2.12 -10.15
C THR A 140 11.89 -2.81 -8.99
N GLU A 141 12.50 -3.83 -8.39
CA GLU A 141 12.00 -4.51 -7.20
C GLU A 141 12.00 -3.56 -6.00
N LEU A 142 13.13 -2.91 -5.73
CA LEU A 142 13.26 -1.91 -4.66
C LEU A 142 12.28 -0.74 -4.83
N GLN A 143 12.05 -0.28 -6.06
CA GLN A 143 11.05 0.78 -6.32
C GLN A 143 9.63 0.32 -6.00
N THR A 144 9.33 -0.95 -6.25
CA THR A 144 8.02 -1.55 -5.94
C THR A 144 7.83 -1.68 -4.44
N GLU A 145 8.83 -2.19 -3.72
CA GLU A 145 8.81 -2.28 -2.26
C GLU A 145 8.68 -0.89 -1.61
N PHE A 146 9.44 0.10 -2.10
CA PHE A 146 9.36 1.48 -1.61
C PHE A 146 7.95 2.05 -1.74
N ASN A 147 7.30 1.84 -2.89
CA ASN A 147 5.93 2.30 -3.10
C ASN A 147 4.92 1.59 -2.18
N ALA A 148 5.12 0.30 -1.90
CA ALA A 148 4.28 -0.45 -0.98
C ALA A 148 4.40 0.08 0.46
N VAL A 149 5.63 0.34 0.92
CA VAL A 149 5.90 0.91 2.25
C VAL A 149 5.29 2.31 2.37
N GLU A 150 5.38 3.16 1.35
CA GLU A 150 4.77 4.49 1.39
C GLU A 150 3.23 4.43 1.46
N GLN A 151 2.60 3.46 0.77
CA GLN A 151 1.16 3.22 0.89
C GLN A 151 0.77 2.74 2.30
N GLU A 152 1.53 1.81 2.88
CA GLU A 152 1.29 1.33 4.24
C GLU A 152 1.41 2.46 5.26
N LYS A 153 2.43 3.31 5.13
CA LYS A 153 2.59 4.51 5.95
C LYS A 153 1.38 5.44 5.86
N GLN A 154 0.88 5.73 4.66
CA GLN A 154 -0.32 6.57 4.48
C GLN A 154 -1.57 5.96 5.12
N ASN A 155 -1.72 4.63 5.04
CA ASN A 155 -2.83 3.94 5.69
C ASN A 155 -2.73 4.05 7.22
N LEU A 156 -1.55 3.84 7.80
CA LEU A 156 -1.31 3.98 9.23
C LEU A 156 -1.54 5.41 9.72
N GLU A 157 -1.09 6.42 8.97
CA GLU A 157 -1.36 7.83 9.29
C GLU A 157 -2.87 8.13 9.34
N ASN A 158 -3.64 7.59 8.39
CA ASN A 158 -5.09 7.73 8.37
C ASN A 158 -5.76 7.00 9.54
N GLU A 159 -5.31 5.79 9.88
CA GLU A 159 -5.82 5.05 11.05
C GLU A 159 -5.55 5.80 12.36
N ILE A 160 -4.33 6.33 12.53
CA ILE A 160 -3.97 7.14 13.70
C ILE A 160 -4.88 8.36 13.79
N LYS A 161 -5.11 9.07 12.69
CA LYS A 161 -6.00 10.23 12.67
C LYS A 161 -7.42 9.87 13.09
N GLN A 162 -7.97 8.76 12.58
CA GLN A 162 -9.30 8.28 12.99
C GLN A 162 -9.34 7.92 14.48
N LYS A 163 -8.28 7.32 15.02
CA LYS A 163 -8.19 6.99 16.45
C LYS A 163 -8.11 8.22 17.33
N VAL A 164 -7.38 9.25 16.91
CA VAL A 164 -7.33 10.55 17.59
C VAL A 164 -8.72 11.19 17.62
N ASP A 165 -9.41 11.24 16.48
CA ASP A 165 -10.77 11.79 16.40
C ASP A 165 -11.76 11.01 17.30
N GLN A 166 -11.64 9.68 17.37
CA GLN A 166 -12.44 8.83 18.28
C GLN A 166 -12.12 9.15 19.75
N PHE A 167 -10.85 9.31 20.09
CA PHE A 167 -10.43 9.63 21.44
C PHE A 167 -10.96 10.99 21.90
N ASP A 168 -10.91 12.01 21.04
CA ASP A 168 -11.42 13.34 21.36
C ASP A 168 -12.94 13.34 21.57
N ARG A 169 -13.69 12.57 20.78
CA ARG A 169 -15.14 12.37 20.99
C ARG A 169 -15.43 11.70 22.33
N LEU A 170 -14.72 10.61 22.65
CA LEU A 170 -14.89 9.91 23.93
C LEU A 170 -14.55 10.82 25.12
N LYS A 171 -13.53 11.67 24.98
CA LYS A 171 -13.15 12.64 26.01
C LYS A 171 -14.24 13.70 26.23
N ALA A 172 -14.88 14.17 25.15
CA ALA A 172 -16.01 15.09 25.24
C ALA A 172 -17.23 14.41 25.91
N ASP A 173 -17.59 13.22 25.47
CA ASP A 173 -18.69 12.44 26.05
C ASP A 173 -18.49 12.18 27.55
N LEU A 174 -17.27 11.85 27.96
CA LEU A 174 -16.94 11.62 29.36
C LEU A 174 -17.10 12.90 30.21
N LYS A 175 -16.72 14.05 29.67
CA LYS A 175 -16.92 15.36 30.34
C LYS A 175 -18.41 15.68 30.50
N ASP A 176 -19.20 15.43 29.47
CA ASP A 176 -20.64 15.69 29.49
C ASP A 176 -21.34 14.76 30.49
N LYS A 177 -20.98 13.47 30.51
CA LYS A 177 -21.50 12.50 31.49
C LYS A 177 -21.10 12.86 32.91
N ASN A 178 -19.88 13.33 33.13
CA ASN A 178 -19.46 13.78 34.47
C ASN A 178 -20.29 14.98 34.93
N SER A 179 -20.58 15.92 34.02
CA SER A 179 -21.44 17.07 34.31
C SER A 179 -22.89 16.66 34.61
N GLU A 180 -23.42 15.64 33.93
CA GLU A 180 -24.74 15.06 34.20
C GLU A 180 -24.79 14.39 35.58
N VAL A 181 -23.76 13.62 35.94
CA VAL A 181 -23.63 12.99 37.27
C VAL A 181 -23.59 14.05 38.38
N GLU A 182 -22.85 15.15 38.19
CA GLU A 182 -22.82 16.25 39.16
C GLU A 182 -24.19 16.90 39.36
N LYS A 183 -24.97 17.08 38.28
CA LYS A 183 -26.35 17.61 38.37
C LYS A 183 -27.26 16.65 39.14
N LEU A 184 -27.24 15.37 38.79
CA LEU A 184 -28.05 14.35 39.47
C LEU A 184 -27.71 14.25 40.95
N ASN A 185 -26.43 14.37 41.32
CA ASN A 185 -26.02 14.38 42.72
C ASN A 185 -26.56 15.59 43.49
N LYS A 186 -26.58 16.78 42.87
CA LYS A 186 -27.19 17.99 43.48
C LYS A 186 -28.71 17.83 43.66
N ASP A 187 -29.39 17.29 42.66
CA ASP A 187 -30.84 17.06 42.71
C ASP A 187 -31.20 16.03 43.80
N LEU A 188 -30.42 14.95 43.91
CA LEU A 188 -30.58 13.95 44.95
C LEU A 188 -30.36 14.53 46.36
N ALA A 189 -29.34 15.38 46.54
CA ALA A 189 -29.11 16.06 47.81
C ALA A 189 -30.27 17.02 48.17
N ALA A 190 -30.82 17.74 47.19
CA ALA A 190 -31.98 18.61 47.39
C ALA A 190 -33.22 17.80 47.80
N LYS A 191 -33.49 16.68 47.11
CA LYS A 191 -34.61 15.79 47.43
C LYS A 191 -34.49 15.14 48.80
N ASN A 192 -33.29 14.74 49.21
CA ASN A 192 -33.06 14.25 50.58
C ASN A 192 -33.33 15.33 51.63
N THR A 193 -32.93 16.57 51.36
CA THR A 193 -33.22 17.71 52.25
C THR A 193 -34.74 17.97 52.34
N GLU A 194 -35.46 17.87 51.23
CA GLU A 194 -36.93 17.98 51.22
C GLU A 194 -37.60 16.83 52.00
N ALA A 195 -37.15 15.59 51.80
CA ALA A 195 -37.67 14.42 52.49
C ALA A 195 -37.51 14.52 54.01
N THR A 196 -36.34 14.97 54.49
CA THR A 196 -36.08 15.17 55.93
C THR A 196 -36.97 16.26 56.54
N LYS A 197 -37.23 17.36 55.81
CA LYS A 197 -38.20 18.39 56.23
C LYS A 197 -39.61 17.83 56.35
N LEU A 198 -40.08 17.14 55.31
CA LEU A 198 -41.41 16.51 55.30
C LEU A 198 -41.56 15.50 56.45
N GLN A 199 -40.53 14.70 56.73
CA GLN A 199 -40.53 13.75 57.84
C GLN A 199 -40.66 14.47 59.20
N THR A 200 -39.97 15.61 59.35
CA THR A 200 -40.06 16.45 60.54
C THR A 200 -41.46 17.06 60.71
N ASP A 201 -42.05 17.58 59.63
CA ASP A 201 -43.38 18.18 59.67
C ASP A 201 -44.47 17.14 59.94
N LEU A 202 -44.32 15.93 59.38
CA LEU A 202 -45.20 14.79 59.66
C LEU A 202 -45.14 14.40 61.15
N ALA A 203 -43.95 14.41 61.76
CA ALA A 203 -43.80 14.17 63.19
C ALA A 203 -44.51 15.25 64.03
N LYS A 204 -44.38 16.54 63.69
CA LYS A 204 -45.09 17.65 64.37
C LYS A 204 -46.60 17.57 64.20
N LEU A 205 -47.10 17.18 63.03
CA LEU A 205 -48.53 17.00 62.81
C LEU A 205 -49.08 15.84 63.64
N LYS A 206 -48.33 14.75 63.76
CA LYS A 206 -48.69 13.62 64.65
C LYS A 206 -48.79 14.05 66.12
N THR A 207 -47.87 14.89 66.62
CA THR A 207 -47.95 15.38 68.01
C THR A 207 -49.16 16.29 68.21
N LYS A 208 -49.38 17.26 67.31
CA LYS A 208 -50.58 18.14 67.36
C LYS A 208 -51.89 17.36 67.30
N THR A 209 -51.94 16.30 66.50
CA THR A 209 -53.14 15.45 66.41
C THR A 209 -53.45 14.78 67.75
N LYS A 210 -52.42 14.26 68.44
CA LYS A 210 -52.58 13.69 69.79
C LYS A 210 -53.01 14.73 70.81
N GLU A 211 -52.44 15.93 70.76
CA GLU A 211 -52.84 17.04 71.65
C GLU A 211 -54.31 17.42 71.44
N LEU A 212 -54.76 17.55 70.19
CA LEU A 212 -56.16 17.81 69.86
C LEU A 212 -57.10 16.68 70.30
N GLU A 213 -56.70 15.41 70.12
CA GLU A 213 -57.48 14.28 70.62
C GLU A 213 -57.64 14.32 72.15
N ASN A 214 -56.59 14.67 72.88
CA ASN A 214 -56.65 14.82 74.34
C ASN A 214 -57.54 15.99 74.74
N ALA A 215 -57.38 17.16 74.11
CA ALA A 215 -58.22 18.33 74.37
C ALA A 215 -59.70 18.03 74.07
N LYS A 216 -59.99 17.28 73.00
CA LYS A 216 -61.35 16.83 72.67
C LYS A 216 -61.94 15.97 73.79
N LYS A 217 -61.18 15.02 74.34
CA LYS A 217 -61.61 14.19 75.46
C LYS A 217 -61.90 15.02 76.71
N GLU A 218 -61.10 16.04 77.01
CA GLU A 218 -61.38 16.95 78.13
C GLU A 218 -62.67 17.73 77.91
N VAL A 219 -62.87 18.33 76.73
CA VAL A 219 -64.11 19.05 76.42
C VAL A 219 -65.34 18.13 76.51
N GLU A 220 -65.24 16.88 76.05
CA GLU A 220 -66.33 15.90 76.20
C GLU A 220 -66.63 15.58 77.67
N LYS A 221 -65.60 15.50 78.51
CA LYS A 221 -65.76 15.33 79.96
C LYS A 221 -66.42 16.55 80.60
N ASP A 222 -65.92 17.76 80.31
CA ASP A 222 -66.47 19.01 80.82
C ASP A 222 -67.94 19.19 80.41
N LYS A 223 -68.27 18.82 79.16
CA LYS A 223 -69.65 18.82 78.67
C LYS A 223 -70.53 17.87 79.48
N ALA A 224 -70.07 16.64 79.73
CA ALA A 224 -70.82 15.68 80.54
C ALA A 224 -71.03 16.18 81.98
N GLU A 225 -70.03 16.81 82.59
CA GLU A 225 -70.14 17.43 83.91
C GLU A 225 -71.13 18.60 83.93
N LEU A 226 -71.12 19.45 82.89
CA LEU A 226 -72.09 20.54 82.73
C LEU A 226 -73.52 20.03 82.53
N GLU A 227 -73.72 18.99 81.72
CA GLU A 227 -75.04 18.36 81.54
C GLU A 227 -75.57 17.76 82.86
N ALA A 228 -74.69 17.16 83.67
CA ALA A 228 -75.05 16.67 85.00
C ALA A 228 -75.44 17.83 85.95
N LYS A 229 -74.70 18.94 85.94
CA LYS A 229 -75.04 20.14 86.72
C LYS A 229 -76.34 20.78 86.25
N ASN A 230 -76.59 20.84 84.94
CA ASN A 230 -77.80 21.45 84.39
C ASN A 230 -79.08 20.66 84.76
N LYS A 231 -79.03 19.32 84.76
CA LYS A 231 -80.11 18.46 85.29
C LYS A 231 -80.43 18.70 86.78
N THR A 232 -79.53 19.36 87.52
CA THR A 232 -79.72 19.69 88.94
C THR A 232 -80.45 21.05 89.12
N THR A 233 -80.66 21.83 88.05
CA THR A 233 -81.22 23.20 88.12
C THR A 233 -82.68 23.31 87.63
N GLU A 234 -83.33 22.23 87.19
CA GLU A 234 -84.75 22.20 86.80
C GLU A 234 -85.74 21.98 87.97
N GLN A 235 -85.43 22.49 89.16
CA GLN A 235 -86.48 22.75 90.17
C GLN A 235 -86.68 24.26 90.35
N PRO A 236 -87.64 24.90 89.66
CA PRO A 236 -88.26 26.10 90.18
C PRO A 236 -89.34 25.69 91.20
N LYS A 237 -89.07 25.97 92.49
CA LYS A 237 -90.14 26.34 93.39
C LYS A 237 -90.69 27.70 92.92
N GLN A 238 -92.00 27.74 92.77
CA GLN A 238 -92.80 28.80 92.19
C GLN A 238 -92.97 30.01 93.12
N SER A 239 -93.11 31.20 92.51
CA SER A 239 -93.61 32.50 93.05
C SER A 239 -92.57 33.35 93.84
N ASN A 240 -92.41 34.68 93.67
CA ASN A 240 -93.16 35.73 92.99
C ASN A 240 -92.24 36.91 92.54
N ALA A 241 -92.79 37.72 91.64
CA ALA A 241 -92.21 38.79 90.83
C ALA A 241 -91.74 40.08 91.56
N ALA A 242 -90.72 40.75 90.98
CA ALA A 242 -90.67 42.19 90.65
C ALA A 242 -89.25 42.53 90.12
N LEU A 243 -89.06 42.71 88.81
CA LEU A 243 -88.94 44.01 88.14
C LEU A 243 -87.77 44.91 88.61
N TYR A 244 -86.61 44.76 87.96
CA TYR A 244 -85.65 45.82 87.59
C TYR A 244 -84.92 45.33 86.31
N THR A 245 -85.41 45.64 85.11
CA THR A 245 -85.03 46.78 84.26
C THR A 245 -83.53 47.03 84.09
N ALA A 246 -83.11 46.82 82.84
CA ALA A 246 -82.10 47.56 82.08
C ALA A 246 -80.60 47.31 82.36
N THR A 247 -79.94 46.73 81.35
CA THR A 247 -78.58 47.03 80.81
C THR A 247 -77.71 45.81 80.46
N VAL A 248 -78.26 44.80 79.78
CA VAL A 248 -77.44 43.78 79.07
C VAL A 248 -77.94 43.64 77.63
N GLY A 249 -77.99 44.76 76.92
CA GLY A 249 -78.13 44.79 75.47
C GLY A 249 -76.82 45.31 74.87
N MET A 250 -76.30 44.63 73.85
CA MET A 250 -75.18 45.01 72.98
C MET A 250 -73.75 44.50 73.30
N GLY A 251 -73.57 43.35 73.95
CA GLY A 251 -72.24 42.74 74.10
C GLY A 251 -71.90 41.58 73.14
N LEU A 252 -72.88 40.74 72.79
CA LEU A 252 -72.60 39.39 72.28
C LEU A 252 -72.88 39.17 70.79
N ALA A 253 -73.58 40.08 70.12
CA ALA A 253 -73.91 39.94 68.69
C ALA A 253 -72.83 40.51 67.74
N ALA A 254 -71.92 41.35 68.23
CA ALA A 254 -70.82 41.91 67.42
C ALA A 254 -69.60 40.97 67.30
N GLY A 255 -69.49 39.95 68.16
CA GLY A 255 -68.33 39.04 68.17
C GLY A 255 -68.36 37.92 67.11
N LEU A 256 -69.54 37.54 66.60
CA LEU A 256 -69.66 36.42 65.65
C LEU A 256 -69.55 36.84 64.17
N ILE A 257 -69.72 38.13 63.86
CA ILE A 257 -69.58 38.64 62.48
C ILE A 257 -68.10 38.93 62.16
N ALA A 258 -67.25 39.20 63.16
CA ALA A 258 -65.81 39.39 62.95
C ALA A 258 -65.05 38.10 62.62
N PHE A 259 -65.58 36.92 62.98
CA PHE A 259 -64.89 35.64 62.77
C PHE A 259 -65.16 35.01 61.40
N THR A 260 -66.32 35.29 60.77
CA THR A 260 -66.68 34.70 59.47
C THR A 260 -66.22 35.52 58.25
N VAL A 261 -65.88 36.81 58.45
CA VAL A 261 -65.38 37.67 57.36
C VAL A 261 -63.86 37.54 57.17
N LEU A 262 -63.09 37.21 58.22
CA LEU A 262 -61.62 37.12 58.11
C LEU A 262 -61.14 35.79 57.47
N GLU A 263 -61.94 34.72 57.49
CA GLU A 263 -61.53 33.43 56.93
C GLU A 263 -61.76 33.30 55.41
N ARG A 264 -62.50 34.23 54.79
CA ARG A 264 -62.74 34.22 53.32
C ARG A 264 -61.84 35.14 52.52
N THR A 265 -61.19 36.16 53.11
CA THR A 265 -60.31 37.06 52.35
C THR A 265 -58.91 36.47 52.13
N VAL A 266 -58.37 35.70 53.07
CA VAL A 266 -57.00 35.14 52.94
C VAL A 266 -56.94 33.93 51.98
N ARG A 267 -58.04 33.17 51.84
CA ARG A 267 -58.10 32.03 50.91
C ARG A 267 -58.29 32.45 49.46
N LEU A 268 -58.84 33.65 49.20
CA LEU A 268 -59.06 34.14 47.83
C LEU A 268 -57.75 34.62 47.17
N GLU A 269 -56.86 35.27 47.92
CA GLU A 269 -55.56 35.71 47.37
C GLU A 269 -54.60 34.54 47.07
N MET A 270 -54.68 33.45 47.84
CA MET A 270 -53.83 32.26 47.61
C MET A 270 -54.23 31.50 46.33
N LEU A 271 -55.53 31.44 46.01
CA LEU A 271 -56.00 30.81 44.77
C LEU A 271 -55.77 31.68 43.53
N VAL A 272 -55.83 33.01 43.67
CA VAL A 272 -55.53 33.94 42.56
C VAL A 272 -54.03 33.96 42.22
N MET A 273 -53.12 33.82 43.20
CA MET A 273 -51.69 33.63 42.91
C MET A 273 -51.36 32.29 42.23
N ILE A 274 -52.07 31.21 42.56
CA ILE A 274 -51.90 29.92 41.87
C ILE A 274 -52.45 29.98 40.43
N GLY A 275 -53.49 30.79 40.17
CA GLY A 275 -54.06 30.99 38.83
C GLY A 275 -53.18 31.77 37.86
N ILE A 276 -52.39 32.75 38.33
CA ILE A 276 -51.55 33.60 37.47
C ILE A 276 -50.18 32.94 37.17
N ALA A 277 -49.67 32.08 38.06
CA ALA A 277 -48.41 31.35 37.84
C ALA A 277 -48.50 30.27 36.75
N VAL A 278 -49.67 29.64 36.57
CA VAL A 278 -49.89 28.63 35.51
C VAL A 278 -50.07 29.27 34.13
N ALA A 279 -50.54 30.53 34.06
CA ALA A 279 -50.63 31.25 32.78
C ALA A 279 -49.29 31.84 32.31
N SER A 280 -48.28 31.98 33.19
CA SER A 280 -47.01 32.66 32.86
C SER A 280 -45.89 31.74 32.35
N VAL A 281 -46.14 30.42 32.24
CA VAL A 281 -45.17 29.47 31.64
C VAL A 281 -45.47 29.18 30.15
N LEU A 282 -46.49 29.82 29.55
CA LEU A 282 -46.79 29.66 28.12
C LEU A 282 -46.30 30.82 27.21
N VAL A 283 -45.48 31.75 27.71
CA VAL A 283 -45.08 32.96 26.94
C VAL A 283 -43.56 33.19 26.83
N ALA A 284 -42.69 32.33 27.35
CA ALA A 284 -41.22 32.57 27.28
C ALA A 284 -40.40 31.36 26.81
N GLY A 285 -40.84 30.67 25.75
CA GLY A 285 -40.08 29.55 25.19
C GLY A 285 -40.52 29.14 23.78
N GLY A 286 -40.48 30.08 22.83
CA GLY A 286 -40.83 29.84 21.43
C GLY A 286 -39.96 30.66 20.48
N ILE A 287 -38.65 30.63 20.69
CA ILE A 287 -37.67 31.15 19.74
C ILE A 287 -37.70 30.29 18.47
N THR A 288 -38.17 30.92 17.40
CA THR A 288 -37.83 30.73 15.99
C THR A 288 -36.61 29.85 15.71
N TYR A 289 -36.83 28.73 15.04
CA TYR A 289 -35.97 28.25 13.96
C TYR A 289 -36.84 27.63 12.85
N ALA A 290 -37.23 28.46 11.90
CA ALA A 290 -37.74 28.05 10.59
C ALA A 290 -36.80 28.62 9.52
N ALA A 291 -35.78 27.84 9.16
CA ALA A 291 -34.92 27.93 7.97
C ALA A 291 -34.02 26.68 8.07
N LEU A 292 -34.07 25.65 7.23
CA LEU A 292 -34.20 25.59 5.78
C LEU A 292 -34.71 24.19 5.37
N PRO A 293 -35.50 24.06 4.29
CA PRO A 293 -35.48 22.87 3.44
C PRO A 293 -34.46 23.09 2.31
N SER A 294 -33.35 22.35 2.30
CA SER A 294 -32.49 22.23 1.11
C SER A 294 -32.89 20.97 0.33
N THR A 295 -33.74 21.14 -0.68
CA THR A 295 -33.85 20.18 -1.79
C THR A 295 -34.00 20.97 -3.09
N GLN A 296 -33.54 20.36 -4.19
CA GLN A 296 -33.27 20.87 -5.56
C GLN A 296 -31.84 21.40 -5.70
N VAL A 297 -30.88 20.75 -6.37
CA VAL A 297 -30.86 19.89 -7.58
C VAL A 297 -31.48 20.55 -8.80
N ASN A 298 -30.59 21.15 -9.61
CA ASN A 298 -30.56 21.41 -11.06
C ASN A 298 -29.73 22.70 -11.24
N GLY A 299 -28.73 22.84 -12.10
CA GLY A 299 -28.34 22.16 -13.33
C GLY A 299 -27.82 23.25 -14.30
N ALA A 300 -26.91 22.88 -15.22
CA ALA A 300 -26.27 23.72 -16.27
C ALA A 300 -25.19 24.68 -15.75
N GLU A 301 -23.99 24.85 -16.33
CA GLU A 301 -23.41 24.72 -17.68
C GLU A 301 -21.85 24.84 -17.46
N ALA A 302 -20.90 24.43 -18.28
CA ALA A 302 -20.84 23.90 -19.63
C ALA A 302 -19.48 23.20 -19.86
N ASP A 303 -19.52 22.29 -20.81
CA ASP A 303 -18.46 21.67 -21.62
C ASP A 303 -17.09 22.36 -21.72
N LYS A 304 -16.04 21.51 -21.69
CA LYS A 304 -15.23 21.22 -22.90
C LYS A 304 -14.37 19.98 -22.68
N ALA A 305 -14.90 18.85 -23.13
CA ALA A 305 -14.10 17.73 -23.59
C ALA A 305 -14.05 17.78 -25.12
N ALA A 306 -12.86 17.77 -25.70
CA ALA A 306 -12.66 17.30 -27.07
C ALA A 306 -11.54 16.27 -27.02
N ALA A 307 -11.97 15.02 -27.01
CA ALA A 307 -11.15 13.85 -27.23
C ALA A 307 -10.60 13.85 -28.67
N GLY A 308 -9.40 13.32 -28.82
CA GLY A 308 -8.77 13.08 -30.11
C GLY A 308 -7.72 12.00 -30.01
N GLY A 309 -8.15 10.77 -29.70
CA GLY A 309 -7.34 9.58 -29.89
C GLY A 309 -7.05 9.36 -31.38
N LYS A 310 -5.81 9.03 -31.70
CA LYS A 310 -5.44 8.36 -32.96
C LYS A 310 -4.47 7.25 -32.65
N ALA A 311 -4.87 6.04 -33.00
CA ALA A 311 -4.02 4.88 -33.16
C ALA A 311 -4.18 4.32 -34.58
N LYS A 312 -3.06 3.76 -35.07
CA LYS A 312 -2.83 2.92 -36.25
C LYS A 312 -2.35 3.59 -37.54
N GLY A 313 -1.23 3.05 -38.02
CA GLY A 313 -0.46 3.35 -39.22
C GLY A 313 0.96 2.90 -38.99
#